data_AF-A0A661TIR6-F1
#
_entry.id   AF-A0A661TIR6-F1
#
_cell.length_a   1.000
_cell.length_b   1.000
_cell.length_c   1.000
_cell.angle_alpha   90.00
_cell.angle_beta   90.00
_cell.angle_gamma   90.00
#
_symmetry.space_group_name_H-M   'P 1'
#
loop_
_entity.id
_entity.type
_entity.pdbx_description
1 polymer ?
#
loop_
_entity_poly.entity_id
_entity_poly.type
_entity_poly.pdbx_seq_one_letter_code
_entity_poly.pdbx_strand_id
1 'polypeptide(L)' 'RRNIFVAMISHRFRTMDHMMALNKSVNIVINIKNIDDIGRILSRGITDSDLFFRLYKELLKETGRI' A
#
# COMPACT_ATOMS: atom_id res chain seq x y z
N ARG A 1 1.16 4.17 10.05
CA ARG A 1 1.08 4.02 8.57
C ARG A 1 2.44 3.78 7.89
N ARG A 2 3.55 4.36 8.35
CA ARG A 2 4.86 4.16 7.67
C ARG A 2 5.49 2.77 7.85
N ASN A 3 5.02 1.99 8.84
CA ASN A 3 5.43 0.60 9.11
C ASN A 3 4.28 -0.41 8.98
N ILE A 4 3.11 0.00 8.47
CA ILE A 4 1.92 -0.85 8.39
C ILE A 4 1.32 -0.67 7.00
N PHE A 5 1.03 -1.79 6.33
CA PHE A 5 0.36 -1.81 5.04
C PHE A 5 -1.06 -2.38 5.20
N VAL A 6 -2.08 -1.59 4.89
CA VAL A 6 -3.49 -1.93 5.04
C VAL A 6 -4.14 -2.08 3.67
N ALA A 7 -4.75 -3.24 3.41
CA ALA A 7 -5.54 -3.49 2.21
C ALA A 7 -7.03 -3.56 2.56
N MET A 8 -7.87 -2.85 1.81
CA MET A 8 -9.34 -2.93 1.91
C MET A 8 -9.89 -3.86 0.83
N ILE A 9 -10.62 -4.89 1.22
CA ILE A 9 -11.39 -5.72 0.29
C ILE A 9 -12.77 -5.09 0.08
N SER A 10 -13.22 -4.95 -1.16
CA SER A 10 -14.50 -4.33 -1.50
C SER A 10 -15.21 -5.05 -2.65
N HIS A 11 -16.54 -5.07 -2.61
CA HIS A 11 -17.36 -5.43 -3.77
C HIS A 11 -17.58 -4.24 -4.72
N ARG A 12 -17.57 -3.01 -4.17
CA ARG A 12 -17.97 -1.78 -4.87
C ARG A 12 -16.82 -1.13 -5.63
N PHE A 13 -15.66 -1.04 -4.99
CA PHE A 13 -14.54 -0.24 -5.50
C PHE A 13 -13.60 -1.10 -6.33
N ARG A 14 -13.01 -0.50 -7.38
CA ARG A 14 -12.07 -1.19 -8.26
C ARG A 14 -10.76 -1.47 -7.52
N THR A 15 -10.08 -2.55 -7.91
CA THR A 15 -8.72 -2.82 -7.45
C THR A 15 -7.81 -1.65 -7.83
N MET A 16 -6.98 -1.20 -6.89
CA MET A 16 -6.12 -0.01 -7.01
C MET A 16 -6.87 1.31 -7.25
N ASP A 17 -8.10 1.44 -6.74
CA ASP A 17 -8.76 2.74 -6.67
C ASP A 17 -8.06 3.64 -5.63
N HIS A 18 -7.10 4.45 -6.11
CA HIS A 18 -6.29 5.32 -5.26
C HIS A 18 -7.10 6.42 -4.57
N MET A 19 -8.15 6.93 -5.21
CA MET A 19 -9.01 7.95 -4.63
C MET A 19 -9.81 7.37 -3.45
N MET A 20 -10.30 6.15 -3.58
CA MET A 20 -10.95 5.45 -2.47
C MET A 20 -9.96 4.96 -1.41
N ALA A 21 -8.76 4.55 -1.80
CA ALA A 21 -7.70 4.19 -0.84
C ALA A 21 -7.38 5.39 0.08
N LEU A 22 -7.22 6.57 -0.53
CA LEU A 22 -7.00 7.82 0.20
C LEU A 22 -8.20 8.17 1.10
N ASN A 23 -9.42 8.14 0.56
CA ASN A 23 -10.65 8.41 1.32
C ASN A 23 -10.82 7.48 2.53
N LYS A 24 -10.55 6.18 2.34
CA LYS A 24 -10.70 5.14 3.37
C LYS A 24 -9.45 4.93 4.21
N SER A 25 -8.42 5.74 4.00
CA SER A 25 -7.22 5.70 4.84
C SER A 25 -6.48 4.36 4.83
N VAL A 26 -6.55 3.64 3.69
CA VAL A 26 -5.85 2.38 3.44
C VAL A 26 -4.77 2.56 2.37
N ASN A 27 -3.84 1.62 2.27
CA ASN A 27 -2.77 1.68 1.27
C ASN A 27 -3.27 1.22 -0.11
N ILE A 28 -4.17 0.23 -0.14
CA ILE A 28 -4.70 -0.32 -1.39
C ILE A 28 -6.14 -0.77 -1.22
N VAL A 29 -6.91 -0.70 -2.31
CA VAL A 29 -8.24 -1.30 -2.43
C VAL A 29 -8.15 -2.51 -3.36
N ILE A 30 -8.76 -3.62 -2.98
CA ILE A 30 -8.80 -4.86 -3.75
C ILE A 30 -10.27 -5.22 -3.97
N ASN A 31 -10.69 -5.32 -5.22
CA ASN A 31 -12.02 -5.81 -5.52
C ASN A 31 -12.07 -7.32 -5.34
N ILE A 32 -13.17 -7.84 -4.79
CA ILE A 32 -13.34 -9.29 -4.62
C ILE A 32 -13.22 -10.08 -5.92
N LYS A 33 -13.54 -9.47 -7.08
CA LYS A 33 -13.39 -10.08 -8.41
C LYS A 33 -11.93 -10.36 -8.78
N ASN A 34 -10.97 -9.78 -8.08
CA ASN A 34 -9.54 -9.99 -8.30
C ASN A 34 -8.88 -10.72 -7.11
N ILE A 35 -9.67 -11.41 -6.29
CA ILE A 35 -9.14 -12.08 -5.08
C ILE A 35 -8.17 -13.20 -5.42
N ASP A 36 -8.34 -13.87 -6.55
CA ASP A 36 -7.44 -14.94 -7.01
C ASP A 36 -6.00 -14.43 -7.24
N ASP A 37 -5.86 -13.15 -7.58
CA ASP A 37 -4.58 -12.47 -7.81
C ASP A 37 -4.07 -11.71 -6.57
N ILE A 38 -4.69 -11.87 -5.40
CA ILE A 38 -4.42 -11.04 -4.21
C ILE A 38 -2.95 -11.05 -3.81
N GLY A 39 -2.27 -12.19 -3.90
CA GLY A 39 -0.85 -12.31 -3.58
C GLY A 39 0.01 -11.39 -4.44
N ARG A 40 -0.18 -11.43 -5.76
CA ARG A 40 0.56 -10.59 -6.71
C ARG A 40 0.25 -9.11 -6.52
N ILE A 41 -1.01 -8.77 -6.27
CA ILE A 41 -1.47 -7.39 -6.02
C ILE A 41 -0.81 -6.84 -4.76
N LEU A 42 -0.81 -7.61 -3.66
CA LEU A 42 -0.20 -7.21 -2.40
C LEU A 42 1.32 -7.08 -2.52
N SER A 43 2.01 -8.05 -3.13
CA SER A 43 3.47 -7.97 -3.34
C SER A 43 3.88 -6.70 -4.07
N ARG A 44 3.14 -6.34 -5.13
CA ARG A 44 3.36 -5.09 -5.85
C ARG A 44 3.08 -3.87 -4.97
N GLY A 45 1.93 -3.82 -4.32
CA GLY A 45 1.55 -2.66 -3.48
C GLY A 45 2.51 -2.42 -2.32
N ILE A 46 3.00 -3.48 -1.67
CA ILE A 46 4.00 -3.40 -0.59
C ILE A 46 5.33 -2.89 -1.15
N THR A 47 5.78 -3.43 -2.28
CA THR A 47 7.04 -3.01 -2.94
C THR A 47 6.99 -1.53 -3.31
N ASP A 48 5.90 -1.09 -3.92
CA ASP A 48 5.69 0.32 -4.30
C ASP A 48 5.67 1.22 -3.06
N SER A 49 5.03 0.77 -1.96
CA SER A 49 5.01 1.51 -0.70
C SER A 49 6.40 1.59 -0.05
N ASP A 50 7.23 0.55 -0.15
CA ASP A 50 8.58 0.57 0.40
C ASP A 50 9.50 1.49 -0.42
N LEU A 51 9.42 1.41 -1.75
CA LEU A 51 10.10 2.31 -2.67
C LEU A 51 9.76 3.78 -2.39
N PHE A 52 8.48 4.08 -2.15
CA PHE A 52 8.03 5.44 -1.83
C PHE A 52 8.71 6.00 -0.57
N PHE A 53 8.89 5.17 0.46
CA PHE A 53 9.54 5.60 1.72
C PHE A 53 11.05 5.38 1.75
N ARG A 54 11.66 4.83 0.70
CA ARG A 54 13.09 4.49 0.68
C ARG A 54 13.98 5.70 1.00
N LEU A 55 13.82 6.80 0.27
CA LEU A 55 14.60 8.02 0.49
C LEU A 55 14.41 8.56 1.91
N TYR A 56 13.18 8.52 2.44
CA TYR A 56 12.91 8.94 3.80
C TYR A 56 13.64 8.07 4.83
N LYS A 57 13.64 6.75 4.64
CA LYS A 57 14.36 5.80 5.51
C LYS A 57 15.88 6.00 5.44
N GLU A 58 16.42 6.24 4.24
CA GLU A 58 17.84 6.53 4.02
C GLU A 58 18.26 7.80 4.78
N LEU A 59 17.51 8.90 4.64
CA LEU A 59 17.79 10.15 5.37
C LEU A 59 17.71 10.00 6.90
N LEU A 60 16.75 9.21 7.39
CA LEU A 60 16.66 8.94 8.82
C LEU A 60 17.88 8.18 9.36
N LYS A 61 18.40 7.23 8.57
CA LYS A 61 19.62 6.49 8.90
C LYS A 61 20.84 7.40 8.89
N GLU A 62 20.99 8.26 7.88
CA GLU A 62 22.10 9.22 7.78
C GLU A 62 22.10 10.23 8.93
N THR A 63 20.92 10.66 9.38
CA THR A 63 20.76 11.60 10.49
C THR A 63 20.80 10.96 11.88
N GLY A 64 21.07 9.64 11.97
CA GLY A 64 21.17 8.91 13.24
C GLY A 64 19.86 8.83 14.03
N ARG A 65 18.72 8.95 13.34
CA ARG A 65 17.37 8.88 13.95
C ARG A 65 16.78 7.48 13.96
N ILE A 66 17.45 6.52 13.31
CA ILE A 66 17.21 5.07 13.34
C ILE A 66 18.57 4.37 13.39
#